data_AF-A0A814VTY8-F1
#
_entry.id   AF-A0A814VTY8-F1
#
_cell.length_a   1.000
_cell.length_b   1.000
_cell.length_c   1.000
_cell.angle_alpha   90.00
_cell.angle_beta   90.00
_cell.angle_gamma   90.00
#
_symmetry.space_group_name_H-M   'P 1'
#
loop_
_entity.id
_entity.type
_entity.pdbx_description
1 polymer ?
#
loop_
_entity_poly.entity_id
_entity_poly.type
_entity_poly.pdbx_seq_one_letter_code
_entity_poly.pdbx_strand_id
1 'polypeptide(L)'
;MHILTYCGLILAICTLCTAVPAKSADTCGYDACNPGDPNKLNVHIVAHTHDDVGWLKTVDQYYYGARNDIQYAGVQHILDSVIHALDENPDRRFMYVEIGFFWRWWNQQTDDIRNKVKQFVNQGRLEFISGGWCMNDEATTHYNSIIDQHTLGAEFLHEQFGECGRPKVGWQIDPFGHSRQISEFTELTLAANLPLTDLKRLTWLSSEQESSHIFVPEQKAAMNTTIRLIPMQIRTFKVIVQ
;
A
#
# COMPACT_ATOMS: atom_id res chain seq x y z
N MET A 1 26.31 -38.19 74.14
CA MET A 1 27.10 -38.57 72.95
C MET A 1 26.21 -38.24 71.74
N HIS A 2 26.16 -36.97 71.31
CA HIS A 2 26.83 -36.42 70.10
C HIS A 2 26.53 -37.25 68.83
N ILE A 3 26.09 -36.76 67.66
CA ILE A 3 25.95 -35.41 67.05
C ILE A 3 25.41 -35.64 65.58
N LEU A 4 24.94 -34.58 64.90
CA LEU A 4 24.68 -34.40 63.43
C LEU A 4 23.34 -34.90 62.84
N THR A 5 22.44 -34.03 62.36
CA THR A 5 22.43 -33.20 61.11
C THR A 5 22.10 -34.02 59.85
N TYR A 6 20.87 -33.91 59.34
CA TYR A 6 20.59 -34.03 57.91
C TYR A 6 19.52 -33.02 57.48
N CYS A 7 19.97 -32.12 56.61
CA CYS A 7 19.28 -31.04 55.93
C CYS A 7 19.21 -31.42 54.43
N GLY A 8 18.09 -31.13 53.76
CA GLY A 8 17.86 -31.32 52.31
C GLY A 8 17.39 -32.74 51.94
N LEU A 9 16.46 -32.97 51.00
CA LEU A 9 16.29 -32.32 49.70
C LEU A 9 14.93 -32.78 49.07
N ILE A 10 14.35 -31.95 48.19
CA ILE A 10 13.37 -32.22 47.08
C ILE A 10 11.94 -32.69 47.45
N LEU A 11 10.83 -32.13 46.92
CA LEU A 11 10.56 -31.55 45.59
C LEU A 11 9.34 -30.60 45.67
N ALA A 12 9.56 -29.29 45.64
CA ALA A 12 8.51 -28.32 45.35
C ALA A 12 8.37 -28.27 43.82
N ILE A 13 7.31 -28.85 43.28
CA ILE A 13 6.95 -28.73 41.86
C ILE A 13 6.45 -27.31 41.67
N CYS A 14 7.39 -26.41 41.36
CA CYS A 14 7.10 -25.06 40.91
C CYS A 14 6.58 -25.20 39.47
N THR A 15 5.26 -25.21 39.30
CA THR A 15 4.62 -24.97 38.00
C THR A 15 5.06 -23.60 37.51
N LEU A 16 6.12 -23.57 36.70
CA LEU A 16 6.36 -22.48 35.78
C LEU A 16 5.19 -22.48 34.79
N CYS A 17 4.14 -21.72 35.11
CA CYS A 17 3.30 -21.16 34.07
C CYS A 17 4.22 -20.28 33.21
N THR A 18 4.68 -20.83 32.09
CA THR A 18 5.24 -20.01 31.02
C THR A 18 4.15 -19.01 30.63
N ALA A 19 4.36 -17.75 31.01
CA ALA A 19 3.53 -16.67 30.54
C ALA A 19 3.57 -16.70 29.01
N VAL A 20 2.44 -17.04 28.39
CA VAL A 20 2.25 -16.84 26.96
C VAL A 20 2.49 -15.34 26.74
N PRO A 21 3.46 -14.94 25.90
CA PRO A 21 3.68 -13.53 25.62
C PRO A 21 2.36 -12.96 25.12
N ALA A 22 1.87 -11.92 25.79
CA ALA A 22 0.67 -11.22 25.40
C ALA A 22 0.80 -10.84 23.92
N LYS A 23 -0.20 -11.20 23.11
CA LYS A 23 -0.30 -10.79 21.71
C LYS A 23 -0.07 -9.27 21.69
N SER A 24 1.04 -8.84 21.07
CA SER A 24 1.29 -7.41 20.82
C SER A 24 -0.01 -6.85 20.22
N ALA A 25 -0.53 -5.77 20.78
CA ALA A 25 -1.72 -5.12 20.21
C ALA A 25 -1.45 -4.90 18.71
N ASP A 26 -2.39 -5.31 17.87
CA ASP A 26 -2.25 -5.18 16.42
C ASP A 26 -2.21 -3.66 16.10
N THR A 27 -1.04 -3.14 15.75
CA THR A 27 -0.80 -1.71 15.49
C THR A 27 -0.97 -1.38 14.00
N CYS A 28 -2.01 -1.92 13.36
CA CYS A 28 -2.23 -1.74 11.92
C CYS A 28 -3.13 -0.53 11.63
N GLY A 29 -3.17 -0.09 10.37
CA GLY A 29 -4.01 1.03 9.96
C GLY A 29 -3.41 2.41 10.26
N TYR A 30 -4.25 3.41 10.54
CA TYR A 30 -3.77 4.79 10.73
C TYR A 30 -2.89 4.94 11.98
N ASP A 31 -3.10 4.09 12.99
CA ASP A 31 -2.27 4.05 14.20
C ASP A 31 -0.86 3.49 13.92
N ALA A 32 -0.69 2.79 12.79
CA ALA A 32 0.60 2.30 12.32
C ALA A 32 1.45 3.38 11.64
N CYS A 33 0.86 4.52 11.27
CA CYS A 33 1.52 5.53 10.46
C CYS A 33 2.68 6.19 11.22
N ASN A 34 3.77 6.48 10.50
CA ASN A 34 4.84 7.27 11.08
C ASN A 34 4.32 8.67 11.43
N PRO A 35 4.59 9.18 12.64
CA PRO A 35 4.16 10.52 13.02
C PRO A 35 4.90 11.56 12.16
N GLY A 36 4.17 12.54 11.64
CA GLY A 36 4.76 13.71 11.01
C GLY A 36 5.22 14.74 12.04
N ASP A 37 6.12 15.64 11.64
CA ASP A 37 6.50 16.82 12.42
C ASP A 37 5.70 18.04 11.90
N PRO A 38 4.82 18.65 12.72
CA PRO A 38 3.98 19.77 12.29
C PRO A 38 4.79 21.03 11.94
N ASN A 39 6.06 21.11 12.34
CA ASN A 39 6.92 22.27 12.09
C ASN A 39 7.85 22.07 10.88
N LYS A 40 7.73 20.96 10.15
CA LYS A 40 8.57 20.64 9.00
C LYS A 40 7.74 20.22 7.78
N LEU A 41 8.37 20.25 6.61
CA LEU A 41 7.85 19.56 5.44
C LEU A 41 7.94 18.05 5.67
N ASN A 42 6.78 17.38 5.66
CA ASN A 42 6.70 15.92 5.74
C ASN A 42 6.67 15.35 4.32
N VAL A 43 7.65 14.51 3.99
CA VAL A 43 7.77 13.85 2.69
C VAL A 43 7.41 12.38 2.87
N HIS A 44 6.30 11.96 2.27
CA HIS A 44 5.84 10.57 2.29
C HIS A 44 6.33 9.84 1.05
N ILE A 45 7.21 8.86 1.24
CA ILE A 45 7.67 7.97 0.17
C ILE A 45 6.84 6.70 0.23
N VAL A 46 6.00 6.50 -0.79
CA VAL A 46 5.09 5.34 -0.88
C VAL A 46 5.64 4.36 -1.90
N ALA A 47 6.28 3.29 -1.41
CA ALA A 47 6.80 2.24 -2.25
C ALA A 47 5.66 1.32 -2.73
N HIS A 48 5.56 1.14 -4.04
CA HIS A 48 4.56 0.29 -4.68
C HIS A 48 5.15 -0.42 -5.91
N THR A 49 4.43 -1.42 -6.38
CA THR A 49 4.57 -1.98 -7.73
C THR A 49 3.26 -1.77 -8.49
N HIS A 50 3.30 -1.85 -9.81
CA HIS A 50 2.11 -1.86 -10.65
C HIS A 50 2.14 -3.13 -11.49
N ASP A 51 1.27 -4.08 -11.15
CA ASP A 51 1.30 -5.44 -11.68
C ASP A 51 0.06 -5.71 -12.53
N ASP A 52 0.15 -5.44 -13.84
CA ASP A 52 -0.97 -5.67 -14.77
C ASP A 52 -1.46 -7.11 -14.75
N VAL A 53 -2.74 -7.32 -14.47
CA VAL A 53 -3.40 -8.64 -14.52
C VAL A 53 -3.72 -9.00 -15.99
N GLY A 54 -2.67 -9.03 -16.81
CA GLY A 54 -2.72 -9.24 -18.25
C GLY A 54 -2.71 -7.92 -19.02
N TRP A 55 -1.71 -7.78 -19.92
CA TRP A 55 -1.56 -6.63 -20.82
C TRP A 55 -0.73 -7.03 -22.06
N LEU A 56 0.60 -6.88 -22.03
CA LEU A 56 1.50 -7.38 -23.07
C LEU A 56 1.78 -8.87 -22.93
N LYS A 57 1.75 -9.36 -21.68
CA LYS A 57 1.90 -10.78 -21.34
C LYS A 57 0.61 -11.29 -20.70
N THR A 58 0.42 -12.61 -20.71
CA THR A 58 -0.67 -13.22 -19.94
C THR A 58 -0.41 -13.12 -18.45
N VAL A 59 -1.44 -13.27 -17.62
CA VAL A 59 -1.33 -13.29 -16.15
C VAL A 59 -0.23 -14.28 -15.69
N ASP A 60 -0.21 -15.50 -16.23
CA ASP A 60 0.79 -16.51 -15.88
C ASP A 60 2.21 -16.13 -16.31
N GLN A 61 2.34 -15.48 -17.47
CA GLN A 61 3.64 -15.03 -17.96
C GLN A 61 4.19 -13.87 -17.12
N TYR A 62 3.33 -12.94 -16.68
CA TYR A 62 3.72 -11.93 -15.71
C TYR A 62 4.07 -12.56 -14.36
N TYR A 63 3.28 -13.52 -13.88
CA TYR A 63 3.51 -14.14 -12.58
C TYR A 63 4.88 -14.84 -12.50
N TYR A 64 5.16 -15.73 -13.45
CA TYR A 64 6.40 -16.54 -13.45
C TYR A 64 7.60 -15.85 -14.11
N GLY A 65 7.46 -14.61 -14.59
CA GLY A 65 8.54 -13.94 -15.31
C GLY A 65 8.89 -14.57 -16.67
N ALA A 66 7.92 -15.20 -17.32
CA ALA A 66 8.10 -15.75 -18.66
C ALA A 66 7.98 -14.67 -19.74
N ARG A 67 8.46 -14.98 -20.94
CA ARG A 67 8.41 -14.09 -22.12
C ARG A 67 8.99 -12.69 -21.87
N ASN A 68 10.15 -12.65 -21.19
CA ASN A 68 10.88 -11.40 -20.94
C ASN A 68 11.44 -10.75 -22.22
N ASP A 69 11.37 -11.44 -23.37
CA ASP A 69 11.56 -10.87 -24.70
C ASP A 69 10.49 -9.82 -25.05
N ILE A 70 9.27 -9.94 -24.50
CA ILE A 70 8.19 -8.96 -24.68
C ILE A 70 8.32 -7.82 -23.68
N GLN A 71 8.38 -8.18 -22.40
CA GLN A 71 8.51 -7.23 -21.28
C GLN A 71 9.19 -7.91 -20.10
N TYR A 72 10.25 -7.30 -19.59
CA TYR A 72 10.97 -7.77 -18.42
C TYR A 72 10.16 -7.48 -17.15
N ALA A 73 9.39 -8.47 -16.68
CA ALA A 73 8.49 -8.35 -15.53
C ALA A 73 8.20 -9.72 -14.93
N GLY A 74 8.20 -9.84 -13.60
CA GLY A 74 8.00 -11.11 -12.88
C GLY A 74 7.42 -10.89 -11.48
N VAL A 75 6.10 -11.05 -11.31
CA VAL A 75 5.39 -10.69 -10.08
C VAL A 75 5.79 -11.56 -8.89
N GLN A 76 6.05 -12.86 -9.11
CA GLN A 76 6.55 -13.74 -8.05
C GLN A 76 7.85 -13.19 -7.44
N HIS A 77 8.80 -12.77 -8.28
CA HIS A 77 10.08 -12.23 -7.83
C HIS A 77 9.93 -10.90 -7.10
N ILE A 78 8.97 -10.06 -7.53
CA ILE A 78 8.65 -8.81 -6.85
C ILE A 78 8.17 -9.10 -5.43
N LEU A 79 7.16 -9.95 -5.27
CA LEU A 79 6.62 -10.32 -3.96
C LEU A 79 7.69 -10.96 -3.06
N ASP A 80 8.46 -11.92 -3.57
CA ASP A 80 9.55 -12.56 -2.82
C ASP A 80 10.57 -11.50 -2.31
N SER A 81 10.97 -10.57 -3.19
CA SER A 81 11.93 -9.52 -2.86
C SER A 81 11.38 -8.48 -1.88
N VAL A 82 10.09 -8.16 -1.97
CA VAL A 82 9.42 -7.23 -1.05
C VAL A 82 9.37 -7.83 0.35
N ILE A 83 8.98 -9.10 0.48
CA ILE A 83 8.94 -9.77 1.79
C ILE A 83 10.34 -9.85 2.40
N HIS A 84 11.36 -10.15 1.59
CA HIS A 84 12.74 -10.11 2.05
C HIS A 84 13.17 -8.70 2.49
N ALA A 85 12.86 -7.68 1.69
CA ALA A 85 13.22 -6.30 2.00
C ALA A 85 12.53 -5.81 3.29
N LEU A 86 11.27 -6.18 3.54
CA LEU A 86 10.57 -5.87 4.78
C LEU A 86 11.19 -6.61 5.99
N ASP A 87 11.70 -7.82 5.81
CA ASP A 87 12.38 -8.56 6.88
C ASP A 87 13.71 -7.91 7.29
N GLU A 88 14.46 -7.37 6.33
CA GLU A 88 15.78 -6.77 6.56
C GLU A 88 15.76 -5.44 7.33
N ASN A 89 14.70 -4.64 7.21
CA ASN A 89 14.65 -3.32 7.82
C ASN A 89 13.24 -2.98 8.32
N PRO A 90 13.04 -2.78 9.65
CA PRO A 90 11.73 -2.54 10.25
C PRO A 90 11.07 -1.22 9.84
N ASP A 91 11.81 -0.25 9.32
CA ASP A 91 11.28 1.05 8.87
C ASP A 91 10.71 0.98 7.46
N ARG A 92 11.05 -0.07 6.68
CA ARG A 92 10.54 -0.24 5.33
C ARG A 92 9.05 -0.57 5.37
N ARG A 93 8.34 0.02 4.41
CA ARG A 93 6.92 -0.19 4.16
C ARG A 93 6.69 -0.39 2.67
N PHE A 94 5.64 -1.12 2.33
CA PHE A 94 5.26 -1.40 0.96
C PHE A 94 3.75 -1.51 0.85
N MET A 95 3.17 -0.99 -0.23
CA MET A 95 1.77 -1.21 -0.56
C MET A 95 1.61 -2.17 -1.74
N TYR A 96 0.58 -3.00 -1.70
CA TYR A 96 0.25 -3.96 -2.75
C TYR A 96 -1.22 -3.85 -3.16
N VAL A 97 -1.52 -4.03 -4.45
CA VAL A 97 -2.84 -3.68 -5.02
C VAL A 97 -3.55 -4.89 -5.61
N GLU A 98 -2.94 -5.62 -6.54
CA GLU A 98 -3.64 -6.64 -7.35
C GLU A 98 -3.77 -7.99 -6.62
N ILE A 99 -4.88 -8.19 -5.89
CA ILE A 99 -5.07 -9.35 -5.02
C ILE A 99 -5.07 -10.67 -5.79
N GLY A 100 -5.39 -10.69 -7.08
CA GLY A 100 -5.31 -11.91 -7.90
C GLY A 100 -3.89 -12.50 -7.97
N PHE A 101 -2.86 -11.65 -8.09
CA PHE A 101 -1.47 -12.11 -8.05
C PHE A 101 -1.04 -12.49 -6.64
N PHE A 102 -1.42 -11.68 -5.64
CA PHE A 102 -1.08 -11.96 -4.25
C PHE A 102 -1.71 -13.29 -3.77
N TRP A 103 -2.97 -13.56 -4.11
CA TRP A 103 -3.65 -14.82 -3.81
C TRP A 103 -2.91 -16.01 -4.39
N ARG A 104 -2.47 -15.91 -5.65
CA ARG A 104 -1.68 -16.97 -6.30
C ARG A 104 -0.37 -17.20 -5.58
N TRP A 105 0.36 -16.12 -5.29
CA TRP A 105 1.62 -16.17 -4.55
C TRP A 105 1.42 -16.78 -3.17
N TRP A 106 0.43 -16.31 -2.41
CA TRP A 106 0.08 -16.76 -1.06
C TRP A 106 -0.16 -18.27 -0.99
N ASN A 107 -0.86 -18.82 -1.97
CA ASN A 107 -1.18 -20.25 -2.02
C ASN A 107 0.06 -21.13 -2.28
N GLN A 108 1.14 -20.55 -2.77
CA GLN A 108 2.41 -21.25 -3.02
C GLN A 108 3.41 -21.11 -1.86
N GLN A 109 3.11 -20.28 -0.85
CA GLN A 109 4.02 -20.02 0.27
C GLN A 109 3.97 -21.07 1.37
N THR A 110 5.10 -21.23 2.06
CA THR A 110 5.19 -21.99 3.31
C THR A 110 4.52 -21.24 4.47
N ASP A 111 4.18 -21.96 5.54
CA ASP A 111 3.59 -21.36 6.73
C ASP A 111 4.51 -20.32 7.38
N ASP A 112 5.83 -20.51 7.31
CA ASP A 112 6.81 -19.54 7.82
C ASP A 112 6.70 -18.19 7.09
N ILE A 113 6.64 -18.21 5.75
CA ILE A 113 6.48 -16.98 4.96
C ILE A 113 5.10 -16.37 5.20
N ARG A 114 4.03 -17.18 5.24
CA ARG A 114 2.68 -16.68 5.55
C ARG A 114 2.62 -16.01 6.92
N ASN A 115 3.30 -16.56 7.92
CA ASN A 115 3.36 -15.97 9.26
C ASN A 115 4.14 -14.64 9.26
N LYS A 116 5.26 -14.53 8.53
CA LYS A 116 5.98 -13.25 8.35
C LYS A 116 5.10 -12.19 7.69
N VAL A 117 4.39 -12.55 6.63
CA VAL A 117 3.48 -11.64 5.93
C VAL A 117 2.37 -11.16 6.85
N LYS A 118 1.72 -12.07 7.60
CA LYS A 118 0.71 -11.71 8.62
C LYS A 118 1.29 -10.73 9.65
N GLN A 119 2.53 -10.96 10.10
CA GLN A 119 3.21 -10.05 11.01
C GLN A 119 3.40 -8.66 10.37
N PHE A 120 3.87 -8.57 9.12
CA PHE A 120 4.05 -7.28 8.43
C PHE A 120 2.74 -6.52 8.22
N VAL A 121 1.64 -7.24 7.94
CA VAL A 121 0.30 -6.65 7.82
C VAL A 121 -0.19 -6.12 9.16
N ASN A 122 -0.04 -6.90 10.25
CA ASN A 122 -0.42 -6.46 11.60
C ASN A 122 0.42 -5.29 12.12
N GLN A 123 1.64 -5.12 11.61
CA GLN A 123 2.50 -3.97 11.89
C GLN A 123 2.20 -2.76 10.99
N GLY A 124 1.31 -2.88 10.00
CA GLY A 124 1.05 -1.83 9.01
C GLY A 124 2.25 -1.54 8.09
N ARG A 125 3.14 -2.51 7.91
CA ARG A 125 4.33 -2.41 7.06
C ARG A 125 4.10 -2.92 5.65
N LEU A 126 3.26 -3.94 5.53
CA LEU A 126 2.67 -4.34 4.27
C LEU A 126 1.19 -3.94 4.30
N GLU A 127 0.77 -3.06 3.39
CA GLU A 127 -0.62 -2.59 3.33
C GLU A 127 -1.26 -2.98 2.00
N PHE A 128 -2.47 -3.52 2.06
CA PHE A 128 -3.28 -3.77 0.87
C PHE A 128 -4.13 -2.55 0.54
N ILE A 129 -4.03 -2.07 -0.70
CA ILE A 129 -4.75 -0.89 -1.18
C ILE A 129 -5.69 -1.32 -2.30
N SER A 130 -6.86 -0.68 -2.42
CA SER A 130 -8.03 -1.13 -3.19
C SER A 130 -8.62 -2.45 -2.70
N GLY A 131 -7.84 -3.53 -2.69
CA GLY A 131 -8.25 -4.88 -2.29
C GLY A 131 -9.10 -5.62 -3.30
N GLY A 132 -9.15 -5.14 -4.55
CA GLY A 132 -9.77 -5.86 -5.65
C GLY A 132 -8.88 -6.94 -6.25
N TRP A 133 -9.48 -7.90 -6.94
CA TRP A 133 -8.76 -8.92 -7.69
C TRP A 133 -7.79 -8.30 -8.72
N CYS A 134 -8.19 -7.20 -9.35
CA CYS A 134 -7.35 -6.36 -10.20
C CYS A 134 -7.70 -4.87 -10.03
N MET A 135 -6.86 -4.01 -10.62
CA MET A 135 -7.21 -2.62 -10.89
C MET A 135 -8.13 -2.59 -12.13
N ASN A 136 -9.44 -2.56 -11.90
CA ASN A 136 -10.42 -2.59 -12.98
C ASN A 136 -10.42 -1.29 -13.79
N ASP A 137 -10.69 -1.38 -15.10
CA ASP A 137 -11.08 -0.22 -15.90
C ASP A 137 -12.35 0.41 -15.31
N GLU A 138 -12.55 1.70 -15.53
CA GLU A 138 -13.75 2.42 -15.09
C GLU A 138 -14.63 2.90 -16.26
N ALA A 139 -14.19 2.76 -17.51
CA ALA A 139 -14.97 3.16 -18.68
C ALA A 139 -15.87 2.02 -19.20
N THR A 140 -15.36 0.79 -19.24
CA THR A 140 -15.97 -0.35 -19.96
C THR A 140 -16.46 -1.47 -19.04
N THR A 141 -16.42 -1.27 -17.73
CA THR A 141 -16.89 -2.26 -16.75
C THR A 141 -18.32 -1.98 -16.29
N HIS A 142 -19.09 -3.05 -16.09
CA HIS A 142 -20.37 -2.95 -15.39
C HIS A 142 -20.15 -2.96 -13.88
N TYR A 143 -20.93 -2.16 -13.13
CA TYR A 143 -20.76 -2.02 -11.66
C TYR A 143 -20.85 -3.36 -10.91
N ASN A 144 -21.70 -4.30 -11.35
CA ASN A 144 -21.74 -5.66 -10.77
C ASN A 144 -20.37 -6.34 -10.83
N SER A 145 -19.67 -6.28 -11.97
CA SER A 145 -18.35 -6.90 -12.12
C SER A 145 -17.30 -6.22 -11.26
N ILE A 146 -17.42 -4.89 -11.07
CA ILE A 146 -16.56 -4.14 -10.15
C ILE A 146 -16.80 -4.61 -8.71
N ILE A 147 -18.07 -4.73 -8.28
CA ILE A 147 -18.45 -5.20 -6.95
C ILE A 147 -17.96 -6.64 -6.73
N ASP A 148 -18.20 -7.55 -7.69
CA ASP A 148 -17.83 -8.96 -7.57
C ASP A 148 -16.32 -9.13 -7.39
N GLN A 149 -15.51 -8.46 -8.22
CA GLN A 149 -14.06 -8.60 -8.16
C GLN A 149 -13.45 -7.93 -6.91
N HIS A 150 -14.05 -6.83 -6.42
CA HIS A 150 -13.67 -6.22 -5.14
C HIS A 150 -14.07 -7.10 -3.96
N THR A 151 -15.26 -7.72 -4.02
CA THR A 151 -15.75 -8.62 -2.97
C THR A 151 -14.84 -9.84 -2.85
N LEU A 152 -14.45 -10.44 -3.98
CA LEU A 152 -13.56 -11.60 -4.01
C LEU A 152 -12.20 -11.31 -3.36
N GLY A 153 -11.59 -10.17 -3.70
CA GLY A 153 -10.31 -9.78 -3.10
C GLY A 153 -10.45 -9.41 -1.61
N ALA A 154 -11.49 -8.67 -1.25
CA ALA A 154 -11.74 -8.26 0.13
C ALA A 154 -12.07 -9.44 1.06
N GLU A 155 -12.83 -10.43 0.59
CA GLU A 155 -13.13 -11.65 1.35
C GLU A 155 -11.86 -12.43 1.65
N PHE A 156 -11.02 -12.66 0.63
CA PHE A 156 -9.72 -13.30 0.81
C PHE A 156 -8.85 -12.55 1.84
N LEU A 157 -8.75 -11.22 1.73
CA LEU A 157 -7.96 -10.42 2.67
C LEU A 157 -8.50 -10.50 4.10
N HIS A 158 -9.82 -10.47 4.26
CA HIS A 158 -10.47 -10.59 5.56
C HIS A 158 -10.21 -11.96 6.20
N GLU A 159 -10.33 -13.05 5.43
CA GLU A 159 -10.07 -14.41 5.92
C GLU A 159 -8.61 -14.61 6.36
N GLN A 160 -7.65 -14.04 5.63
CA GLN A 160 -6.23 -14.26 5.91
C GLN A 160 -5.65 -13.30 6.95
N PHE A 161 -6.13 -12.06 7.00
CA PHE A 161 -5.50 -10.96 7.77
C PHE A 161 -6.46 -10.21 8.70
N GLY A 162 -7.76 -10.52 8.69
CA GLY A 162 -8.76 -9.87 9.53
C GLY A 162 -8.86 -8.36 9.28
N GLU A 163 -9.07 -7.59 10.35
CA GLU A 163 -9.22 -6.13 10.27
C GLU A 163 -7.98 -5.42 9.72
N CYS A 164 -6.78 -5.95 9.96
CA CYS A 164 -5.54 -5.36 9.44
C CYS A 164 -5.37 -5.53 7.92
N GLY A 165 -6.04 -6.52 7.33
CA GLY A 165 -6.05 -6.70 5.87
C GLY A 165 -7.03 -5.82 5.14
N ARG A 166 -7.91 -5.10 5.85
CA ARG A 166 -8.97 -4.30 5.23
C ARG A 166 -8.38 -3.05 4.56
N PRO A 167 -8.51 -2.90 3.24
CA PRO A 167 -8.06 -1.69 2.54
C PRO A 167 -8.83 -0.45 3.02
N LYS A 168 -8.12 0.68 3.14
CA LYS A 168 -8.70 1.97 3.57
C LYS A 168 -8.68 3.03 2.48
N VAL A 169 -7.92 2.78 1.42
CA VAL A 169 -7.66 3.72 0.32
C VAL A 169 -7.88 2.98 -0.99
N GLY A 170 -8.45 3.68 -1.98
CA GLY A 170 -8.52 3.21 -3.35
C GLY A 170 -7.28 3.63 -4.14
N TRP A 171 -6.87 2.79 -5.09
CA TRP A 171 -5.72 2.99 -5.96
C TRP A 171 -6.12 2.64 -7.39
N GLN A 172 -6.28 3.69 -8.20
CA GLN A 172 -6.68 3.64 -9.61
C GLN A 172 -5.72 4.53 -10.40
N ILE A 173 -4.46 4.11 -10.52
CA ILE A 173 -3.40 4.94 -11.11
C ILE A 173 -3.28 4.80 -12.63
N ASP A 174 -3.75 3.69 -13.19
CA ASP A 174 -3.62 3.37 -14.62
C ASP A 174 -4.94 3.08 -15.39
N PRO A 175 -6.16 3.13 -14.82
CA PRO A 175 -7.36 3.17 -15.67
C PRO A 175 -7.40 4.42 -16.55
N PHE A 176 -7.84 4.24 -17.78
CA PHE A 176 -7.92 5.33 -18.76
C PHE A 176 -9.24 6.10 -18.65
N GLY A 177 -9.34 6.89 -17.57
CA GLY A 177 -10.52 7.65 -17.20
C GLY A 177 -11.21 7.05 -15.97
N HIS A 178 -11.98 7.89 -15.26
CA HIS A 178 -12.70 7.48 -14.05
C HIS A 178 -14.21 7.57 -14.26
N SER A 179 -14.94 6.58 -13.73
CA SER A 179 -16.40 6.52 -13.80
C SER A 179 -17.02 7.60 -12.91
N ARG A 180 -18.13 8.17 -13.36
CA ARG A 180 -18.73 9.35 -12.74
C ARG A 180 -19.91 8.98 -11.83
N GLN A 181 -19.76 9.22 -10.53
CA GLN A 181 -20.74 9.99 -9.76
C GLN A 181 -19.96 11.22 -9.23
N ILE A 182 -20.01 12.35 -9.93
CA ILE A 182 -19.10 13.50 -9.69
C ILE A 182 -19.81 14.83 -10.01
N SER A 183 -19.72 15.82 -9.12
CA SER A 183 -20.31 17.16 -9.24
C SER A 183 -19.31 18.26 -9.67
N GLU A 184 -18.01 18.18 -9.35
CA GLU A 184 -16.99 19.17 -9.76
C GLU A 184 -15.59 18.55 -9.98
N PHE A 185 -14.76 19.18 -10.83
CA PHE A 185 -13.37 18.79 -11.12
C PHE A 185 -12.37 19.95 -10.89
N THR A 186 -11.21 19.66 -10.32
CA THR A 186 -10.05 20.57 -10.17
C THR A 186 -8.76 19.78 -10.40
N GLU A 187 -7.79 20.27 -11.17
CA GLU A 187 -6.53 19.53 -11.44
C GLU A 187 -5.56 19.56 -10.25
N LEU A 188 -4.91 18.43 -9.97
CA LEU A 188 -3.92 18.21 -8.91
C LEU A 188 -2.58 17.77 -9.50
N THR A 189 -1.56 17.83 -8.64
CA THR A 189 -0.24 17.23 -8.84
C THR A 189 -0.30 15.69 -8.88
N LEU A 190 0.70 15.06 -9.51
CA LEU A 190 0.79 13.60 -9.70
C LEU A 190 0.60 12.75 -8.43
N ALA A 191 0.89 13.32 -7.25
CA ALA A 191 0.72 12.67 -5.95
C ALA A 191 -0.60 13.04 -5.24
N ALA A 192 -1.52 13.70 -5.93
CA ALA A 192 -2.81 14.19 -5.42
C ALA A 192 -2.73 15.12 -4.19
N ASN A 193 -1.56 15.64 -3.84
CA ASN A 193 -1.34 16.33 -2.57
C ASN A 193 -1.59 17.85 -2.64
N LEU A 194 -1.55 18.43 -3.84
CA LEU A 194 -1.68 19.88 -4.08
C LEU A 194 -2.39 20.16 -5.41
N PRO A 195 -3.25 21.20 -5.53
CA PRO A 195 -3.76 21.68 -6.81
C PRO A 195 -2.64 22.02 -7.78
N LEU A 196 -2.81 21.70 -9.07
CA LEU A 196 -1.79 22.00 -10.08
C LEU A 196 -1.53 23.50 -10.19
N THR A 197 -2.55 24.34 -10.00
CA THR A 197 -2.43 25.80 -9.95
C THR A 197 -1.49 26.28 -8.85
N ASP A 198 -1.34 25.48 -7.80
CA ASP A 198 -0.58 25.83 -6.60
C ASP A 198 0.81 25.16 -6.59
N LEU A 199 1.09 24.30 -7.59
CA LEU A 199 2.40 23.70 -7.79
C LEU A 199 3.41 24.76 -8.23
N LYS A 200 4.23 25.23 -7.28
CA LYS A 200 5.49 25.89 -7.61
C LYS A 200 6.56 24.84 -7.88
N ARG A 201 6.89 24.62 -9.16
CA ARG A 201 8.03 23.78 -9.54
C ARG A 201 9.31 24.40 -8.96
N LEU A 202 10.04 23.64 -8.14
CA LEU A 202 11.34 24.05 -7.63
C LEU A 202 12.27 24.30 -8.82
N THR A 203 12.57 25.57 -9.07
CA THR A 203 13.68 25.98 -9.92
C THR A 203 14.94 25.91 -9.09
N TRP A 204 15.91 25.11 -9.53
CA TRP A 204 17.27 25.18 -9.01
C TRP A 204 17.79 26.59 -9.27
N LEU A 205 18.02 27.35 -8.20
CA LEU A 205 18.73 28.62 -8.29
C LEU A 205 20.19 28.29 -8.62
N SER A 206 20.62 28.57 -9.84
CA SER A 206 22.04 28.45 -10.24
C SER A 206 22.90 29.58 -9.69
N SER A 207 22.33 30.49 -8.89
CA SER A 207 23.03 31.55 -8.17
C SER A 207 22.25 31.94 -6.91
N GLU A 208 22.97 32.20 -5.82
CA GLU A 208 22.41 32.69 -4.56
C GLU A 208 21.69 34.03 -4.76
N GLN A 209 20.36 34.02 -4.72
CA GLN A 209 19.56 35.21 -4.47
C GLN A 209 18.55 34.92 -3.37
N GLU A 210 18.50 35.82 -2.39
CA GLU A 210 17.55 35.80 -1.28
C GLU A 210 16.10 35.82 -1.78
N SER A 211 15.26 34.92 -1.26
CA SER A 211 13.84 34.89 -1.61
C SER A 211 13.10 36.05 -0.93
N SER A 212 12.48 36.93 -1.72
CA SER A 212 11.50 37.87 -1.23
C SER A 212 10.09 37.53 -1.72
N HIS A 213 9.14 37.69 -0.80
CA HIS A 213 7.68 37.72 -0.96
C HIS A 213 6.91 36.38 -1.07
N ILE A 214 6.09 36.15 -0.03
CA ILE A 214 4.98 35.19 -0.04
C ILE A 214 3.91 35.72 -1.00
N PHE A 215 3.74 35.02 -2.12
CA PHE A 215 2.65 35.25 -3.06
C PHE A 215 1.38 34.58 -2.53
N VAL A 216 0.33 35.36 -2.32
CA VAL A 216 -1.02 34.87 -2.04
C VAL A 216 -1.79 34.87 -3.37
N PRO A 217 -2.20 33.71 -3.92
CA PRO A 217 -2.96 33.67 -5.16
C PRO A 217 -4.38 34.19 -4.97
N GLU A 218 -4.86 34.98 -5.91
CA GLU A 218 -6.26 35.39 -6.01
C GLU A 218 -7.11 34.22 -6.55
N GLN A 219 -8.20 33.87 -5.86
CA GLN A 219 -9.11 32.80 -6.30
C GLN A 219 -9.85 33.21 -7.58
N LYS A 220 -9.68 32.44 -8.66
CA LYS A 220 -10.51 32.54 -9.87
C LYS A 220 -11.46 31.35 -9.98
N ALA A 221 -12.71 31.64 -10.30
CA ALA A 221 -13.73 30.63 -10.58
C ALA A 221 -13.38 29.83 -11.85
N ALA A 222 -13.77 28.54 -11.84
CA ALA A 222 -13.46 27.56 -12.88
C ALA A 222 -14.01 27.99 -14.25
N MET A 223 -13.12 28.17 -15.23
CA MET A 223 -13.50 28.31 -16.64
C MET A 223 -13.71 26.92 -17.27
N ASN A 224 -14.59 26.87 -18.28
CA ASN A 224 -14.77 25.71 -19.17
C ASN A 224 -13.41 25.24 -19.70
N THR A 225 -12.85 24.21 -19.08
CA THR A 225 -11.50 23.71 -19.37
C THR A 225 -11.62 22.49 -20.27
N THR A 226 -11.04 22.56 -21.46
CA THR A 226 -10.91 21.40 -22.35
C THR A 226 -9.55 20.77 -22.12
N ILE A 227 -9.53 19.52 -21.64
CA ILE A 227 -8.30 18.77 -21.37
C ILE A 227 -8.03 17.86 -22.56
N ARG A 228 -6.82 17.91 -23.11
CA ARG A 228 -6.34 16.98 -24.14
C ARG A 228 -5.20 16.15 -23.55
N LEU A 229 -5.36 14.82 -23.57
CA LEU A 229 -4.36 13.87 -23.11
C LEU A 229 -3.60 13.30 -24.32
N ILE A 230 -2.31 13.05 -24.12
CA ILE A 230 -1.51 12.19 -25.03
C ILE A 230 -1.42 10.78 -24.44
N PRO A 231 -1.13 9.74 -25.25
CA PRO A 231 -0.91 8.39 -24.75
C PRO A 231 0.11 8.36 -23.59
N MET A 232 -0.21 7.62 -22.52
CA MET A 232 0.58 7.47 -21.29
C MET A 232 0.78 8.75 -20.45
N GLN A 233 -0.09 9.75 -20.57
CA GLN A 233 -0.04 10.94 -19.72
C GLN A 233 -0.95 10.80 -18.50
N ILE A 234 -0.36 10.60 -17.33
CA ILE A 234 -1.08 10.54 -16.05
C ILE A 234 -1.30 11.97 -15.53
N ARG A 235 -2.56 12.30 -15.23
CA ARG A 235 -2.99 13.58 -14.64
C ARG A 235 -3.88 13.28 -13.45
N THR A 236 -3.64 13.96 -12.34
CA THR A 236 -4.41 13.77 -11.11
C THR A 236 -5.39 14.91 -10.96
N PHE A 237 -6.61 14.65 -10.47
CA PHE A 237 -7.63 15.69 -10.25
C PHE A 237 -8.25 15.52 -8.86
N LYS A 238 -8.53 16.64 -8.20
CA LYS A 238 -9.39 16.74 -7.03
C LYS A 238 -10.79 16.82 -7.56
N VAL A 239 -11.59 15.88 -7.10
CA VAL A 239 -12.95 15.73 -7.57
C VAL A 239 -13.86 15.92 -6.37
N ILE A 240 -14.90 16.75 -6.52
CA ILE A 240 -15.97 16.85 -5.52
C ILE A 240 -17.14 16.02 -6.04
N VAL A 241 -17.65 15.15 -5.18
CA VAL A 241 -18.75 14.22 -5.43
C VAL A 241 -19.94 14.65 -4.59
N GLN A 242 -21.16 14.61 -5.15
CA GLN A 242 -22.43 14.78 -4.43
C GLN A 242 -23.01 13.43 -4.03
#